data_AF-A0A2X3V4W0-F1
#
_entry.id   AF-A0A2X3V4W0-F1
#
_cell.length_a   1.000
_cell.length_b   1.000
_cell.length_c   1.000
_cell.angle_alpha   90.00
_cell.angle_beta   90.00
_cell.angle_gamma   90.00
#
_symmetry.space_group_name_H-M   'P 1'
#
loop_
_entity.id
_entity.type
_entity.pdbx_description
1 polymer ?
#
loop_
_entity_poly.entity_id
_entity_poly.type
_entity_poly.pdbx_seq_one_letter_code
_entity_poly.pdbx_strand_id
1 'polypeptide(L)' 'MAVLVLVSSLILEQINTNRRLMADNLHQQEVLSVATMVVQTKQDQLTLNGIAVTVKRSQQGITVYESGKEIIHVSKQ' A
#
# COMPACT_ATOMS: atom_id res chain seq x y z
N MET A 1 9.18 34.52 -24.17
CA MET A 1 7.91 33.89 -23.75
C MET A 1 7.91 32.36 -23.94
N ALA A 2 8.36 31.81 -25.07
CA ALA A 2 8.35 30.35 -25.32
C ALA A 2 9.14 29.51 -24.29
N VAL A 3 10.29 30.00 -23.80
CA VAL A 3 11.12 29.28 -22.82
C VAL A 3 10.39 29.07 -21.48
N LEU A 4 9.66 30.07 -21.00
CA LEU A 4 8.91 29.96 -19.74
C LEU A 4 7.76 28.94 -19.85
N VAL A 5 7.12 28.86 -21.02
CA VAL A 5 6.06 27.87 -21.29
C VAL A 5 6.64 26.46 -21.29
N LEU A 6 7.80 26.24 -21.91
CA LEU A 6 8.47 24.93 -21.91
C LEU A 6 8.87 24.49 -20.49
N VAL A 7 9.43 25.40 -19.69
CA VAL A 7 9.85 25.12 -18.31
C VAL A 7 8.62 24.84 -17.43
N SER A 8 7.55 25.61 -17.55
CA SER A 8 6.34 25.37 -16.76
C SER A 8 5.66 24.05 -17.13
N SER A 9 5.65 23.66 -18.40
CA SER A 9 5.13 22.34 -18.84
C SER A 9 5.93 21.18 -18.27
N LEU A 10 7.27 21.23 -18.32
CA LEU A 10 8.14 20.20 -17.73
C LEU A 10 7.96 20.06 -16.22
N ILE A 11 7.88 21.18 -15.50
CA ILE A 11 7.64 21.19 -14.05
C ILE A 11 6.26 20.59 -13.74
N LEU A 12 5.23 20.95 -14.51
CA LEU A 12 3.88 20.44 -14.28
C LEU A 12 3.80 18.92 -14.50
N GLU A 13 4.47 18.41 -15.52
CA GLU A 13 4.58 16.97 -15.78
C GLU A 13 5.30 16.24 -14.66
N GLN A 14 6.43 16.77 -14.20
CA GLN A 14 7.17 16.19 -13.06
C GLN A 14 6.35 16.19 -11.78
N ILE A 15 5.63 17.29 -11.49
CA ILE A 15 4.76 17.36 -10.32
C ILE A 15 3.63 16.34 -10.41
N ASN A 16 3.01 16.17 -11.57
CA ASN A 16 1.94 15.18 -11.74
C ASN A 16 2.46 13.75 -11.57
N THR A 17 3.62 13.44 -12.15
CA THR A 17 4.28 12.15 -11.98
C THR A 17 4.65 11.91 -10.52
N ASN A 18 5.26 12.91 -9.87
CA ASN A 18 5.67 12.82 -8.47
C ASN A 18 4.47 12.65 -7.54
N ARG A 19 3.35 13.34 -7.78
CA ARG A 19 2.11 13.15 -7.02
C ARG A 19 1.57 11.72 -7.13
N ARG A 20 1.60 11.13 -8.32
CA ARG A 20 1.17 9.73 -8.52
C ARG A 20 2.06 8.77 -7.76
N LEU A 21 3.37 8.90 -7.92
CA LEU A 21 4.34 8.09 -7.19
C LEU A 21 4.17 8.23 -5.68
N MET A 22 3.97 9.44 -5.18
CA MET A 22 3.76 9.70 -3.76
C MET A 22 2.47 9.05 -3.25
N ALA A 23 1.37 9.15 -4.01
CA ALA A 23 0.11 8.50 -3.66
C ALA A 23 0.25 6.98 -3.60
N ASP A 24 0.94 6.37 -4.57
CA ASP A 24 1.19 4.93 -4.59
C ASP A 24 2.06 4.47 -3.40
N ASN A 25 3.08 5.25 -3.04
CA ASN A 25 3.92 4.97 -1.88
C ASN A 25 3.13 5.05 -0.57
N LEU A 26 2.30 6.09 -0.40
CA LEU A 26 1.45 6.23 0.78
C LEU A 26 0.45 5.08 0.89
N HIS A 27 -0.16 4.70 -0.23
CA HIS A 27 -1.08 3.57 -0.27
C HIS A 27 -0.39 2.26 0.17
N GLN A 28 0.80 1.97 -0.37
CA GLN A 28 1.56 0.78 0.05
C GLN A 28 1.92 0.79 1.55
N GLN A 29 2.28 1.94 2.10
CA GLN A 29 2.54 2.08 3.54
C GLN A 29 1.27 1.82 4.37
N GLU A 30 0.13 2.31 3.91
CA GLU A 30 -1.14 2.11 4.57
C GLU A 30 -1.57 0.63 4.54
N VAL A 31 -1.42 -0.04 3.40
CA VAL A 31 -1.65 -1.49 3.27
C VAL A 31 -0.82 -2.28 4.27
N LEU A 32 0.48 -1.98 4.35
CA LEU A 32 1.39 -2.64 5.31
C LEU A 32 1.01 -2.35 6.77
N SER A 33 0.59 -1.13 7.06
CA SER A 33 0.12 -0.72 8.40
C SER A 33 -1.12 -1.50 8.81
N VAL A 34 -2.13 -1.56 7.94
CA VAL A 34 -3.38 -2.32 8.17
C VAL A 34 -3.07 -3.81 8.29
N ALA A 35 -2.21 -4.35 7.43
CA ALA A 35 -1.75 -5.73 7.48
C ALA A 35 -1.06 -6.08 8.79
N THR A 36 -0.23 -5.19 9.30
CA THR A 36 0.42 -5.35 10.60
C THR A 36 -0.60 -5.27 11.72
N MET A 37 -1.53 -4.32 11.65
CA MET A 37 -2.57 -4.12 12.66
C MET A 37 -3.50 -5.32 12.76
N VAL A 38 -3.97 -5.89 11.65
CA VAL A 38 -4.84 -7.09 11.66
C VAL A 38 -4.11 -8.31 12.26
N VAL A 39 -2.80 -8.45 11.99
CA VAL A 39 -1.99 -9.51 12.60
C VAL A 39 -1.87 -9.32 14.10
N GLN A 40 -1.55 -8.10 14.56
CA GLN A 40 -1.36 -7.76 15.98
C GLN A 40 -2.65 -7.83 16.81
N THR A 41 -3.75 -7.31 16.26
CA THR A 41 -5.08 -7.33 16.90
C THR A 41 -5.71 -8.71 16.94
N LYS A 42 -5.04 -9.72 16.35
CA LYS A 42 -5.52 -11.11 16.23
C LYS A 42 -6.86 -11.24 15.47
N GLN A 43 -7.25 -10.21 14.72
CA GLN A 43 -8.41 -10.28 13.86
C GLN A 43 -8.09 -11.10 12.61
N ASP A 44 -9.11 -11.73 12.02
CA ASP A 44 -8.98 -12.47 10.76
C ASP A 44 -9.23 -11.58 9.54
N GLN A 45 -9.92 -10.46 9.72
CA GLN A 45 -10.16 -9.46 8.69
C GLN A 45 -10.21 -8.07 9.32
N LEU A 46 -9.64 -7.09 8.64
CA LEU A 46 -9.73 -5.68 9.01
C LEU A 46 -9.93 -4.85 7.75
N THR A 47 -10.87 -3.92 7.79
CA THR A 47 -11.03 -2.91 6.75
C THR A 47 -10.78 -1.54 7.35
N LEU A 48 -9.80 -0.82 6.84
CA LEU A 48 -9.49 0.54 7.29
C LEU A 48 -9.23 1.41 6.07
N ASN A 49 -9.87 2.58 6.01
CA ASN A 49 -9.71 3.56 4.92
C ASN A 49 -9.89 2.97 3.51
N GLY A 50 -10.79 2.00 3.36
CA GLY A 50 -11.06 1.31 2.09
C GLY A 50 -10.10 0.17 1.75
N ILE A 51 -9.08 -0.06 2.58
CA ILE A 51 -8.15 -1.18 2.43
C ILE A 51 -8.70 -2.37 3.22
N ALA A 52 -9.11 -3.42 2.52
CA ALA A 52 -9.62 -4.65 3.11
C ALA A 52 -8.53 -5.72 3.12
N VAL A 53 -8.12 -6.10 4.34
CA VAL A 53 -7.06 -7.09 4.56
C VAL A 53 -7.62 -8.30 5.30
N THR A 54 -7.24 -9.49 4.87
CA THR A 54 -7.62 -10.77 5.48
C THR A 54 -6.37 -11.56 5.87
N VAL A 55 -6.38 -12.16 7.06
CA VAL A 55 -5.29 -12.96 7.58
C VAL A 55 -5.72 -14.42 7.61
N LYS A 56 -4.90 -15.30 7.04
CA LYS A 56 -5.00 -16.75 7.22
C LYS A 56 -3.89 -17.22 8.14
N ARG A 57 -4.27 -17.74 9.30
CA ARG A 57 -3.34 -18.30 10.28
C ARG A 57 -3.35 -19.82 10.14
N SER A 58 -2.17 -20.41 9.98
CA SER A 58 -1.98 -21.86 9.85
C SER A 58 -0.88 -22.33 10.80
N GLN A 59 -0.69 -23.65 10.93
CA GLN A 59 0.42 -24.20 11.70
C GLN A 59 1.80 -23.83 11.10
N GLN A 60 1.84 -23.55 9.80
CA GLN A 60 3.05 -23.19 9.05
C GLN A 60 3.40 -21.71 9.16
N GLY A 61 2.47 -20.85 9.60
CA GLY A 61 2.69 -19.41 9.63
C GLY A 61 1.44 -18.57 9.49
N ILE A 62 1.65 -17.28 9.20
CA ILE A 62 0.63 -16.27 8.98
C ILE A 62 0.77 -15.74 7.56
N THR A 63 -0.32 -15.78 6.80
CA THR A 63 -0.39 -15.18 5.46
C THR A 63 -1.44 -14.09 5.43
N VAL A 64 -1.08 -12.93 4.92
CA VAL A 64 -1.95 -11.75 4.84
C VAL A 64 -2.26 -11.44 3.39
N TYR A 65 -3.55 -11.24 3.11
CA TYR A 65 -4.09 -10.99 1.78
C TYR A 65 -4.79 -9.63 1.74
N GLU A 66 -4.62 -8.90 0.64
CA GLU A 66 -5.39 -7.71 0.32
C GLU A 66 -6.10 -7.95 -1.01
N SER A 67 -7.42 -7.82 -1.04
CA SER A 67 -8.23 -8.02 -2.27
C SER A 67 -7.90 -9.31 -3.05
N GLY A 68 -7.52 -10.38 -2.33
CA GLY A 68 -7.15 -11.69 -2.91
C GLY A 68 -5.67 -11.84 -3.30
N LYS A 69 -4.85 -10.79 -3.22
CA LYS A 69 -3.40 -10.85 -3.44
C LYS A 69 -2.66 -11.04 -2.13
N GLU A 70 -1.71 -11.97 -2.08
CA GLU A 70 -0.81 -12.15 -0.94
C GLU A 70 0.16 -10.96 -0.83
N ILE A 71 0.19 -10.32 0.34
CA ILE A 71 1.04 -9.15 0.61
C ILE A 71 2.12 -9.43 1.65
N ILE A 72 1.86 -10.34 2.60
CA ILE A 72 2.81 -10.71 3.65
C ILE A 72 2.71 -12.21 3.93
N HIS A 73 3.86 -12.87 4.00
CA HIS A 73 3.99 -14.26 4.44
C HIS A 73 5.00 -14.34 5.58
N VAL A 74 4.61 -14.89 6.72
CA VAL A 74 5.50 -15.15 7.86
C VAL A 74 5.43 -16.62 8.21
N SER A 75 6.48 -17.38 7.92
CA SER A 75 6.57 -18.79 8.27
C SER A 75 7.04 -18.95 9.73
N LYS A 76 6.46 -19.91 10.45
CA LYS A 76 6.93 -20.26 11.80
C LYS A 76 8.11 -21.23 11.65
N GLN A 77 9.32 -20.79 12.04
CA GLN A 77 10.50 -21.65 12.14
C GLN A 77 10.44 -22.53 13.40
#